data_AF-A0A914V3U0-F1
#
_entry.id   AF-A0A914V3U0-F1
#
_cell.length_a   1.000
_cell.length_b   1.000
_cell.length_c   1.000
_cell.angle_alpha   90.00
_cell.angle_beta   90.00
_cell.angle_gamma   90.00
#
_symmetry.space_group_name_H-M   'P 1'
#
loop_
_entity.id
_entity.type
_entity.pdbx_description
1 polymer ?
#
loop_
_entity_poly.entity_id
_entity_poly.type
_entity_poly.pdbx_seq_one_letter_code
_entity_poly.pdbx_strand_id
1 'polypeptide(L)'
;MRQTVAESWSWLIGYSAVLKRLDEKAKRTSRSDLCKHAIDALLGWIVVSAVLGYRSSAAIDKEVRQVSGQLELLISSLEKLIDWLMGNPAGLKLNKPLNHTLGHFFLYHIYLWRTYLTFLNPALEAGLVLLRWISLLGVSMQIALVVDFVAVFTLHIYCFHVYAARSALLLISRSSLAR
;
A
#
# COMPACT_ATOMS: atom_id res chain seq x y z
N MET A 1 -44.27 37.74 -46.49
CA MET A 1 -42.82 37.50 -46.71
C MET A 1 -41.92 38.14 -45.65
N ARG A 2 -42.19 39.35 -45.12
CA ARG A 2 -41.37 39.93 -44.02
C ARG A 2 -41.55 39.25 -42.66
N GLN A 3 -42.75 38.79 -42.31
CA GLN A 3 -43.01 38.11 -41.03
C GLN A 3 -42.30 36.76 -40.91
N THR A 4 -42.30 35.95 -41.97
CA THR A 4 -41.63 34.63 -42.00
C THR A 4 -40.10 34.76 -41.89
N VAL A 5 -39.52 35.85 -42.40
CA VAL A 5 -38.09 36.14 -42.24
C VAL A 5 -37.79 36.54 -40.80
N ALA A 6 -38.61 37.39 -40.16
CA ALA A 6 -38.41 37.83 -38.78
C ALA A 6 -38.49 36.67 -37.76
N GLU A 7 -39.43 35.74 -37.95
CA GLU A 7 -39.50 34.50 -37.16
C GLU A 7 -38.25 33.65 -37.36
N SER A 8 -37.72 33.61 -38.60
CA SER A 8 -36.50 32.87 -38.90
C SER A 8 -35.26 33.42 -38.16
N TRP A 9 -35.12 34.74 -38.09
CA TRP A 9 -34.02 35.36 -37.34
C TRP A 9 -34.17 35.19 -35.83
N SER A 10 -35.39 35.13 -35.30
CA SER A 10 -35.64 34.97 -33.86
C SER A 10 -35.17 33.61 -33.32
N TRP A 11 -35.40 32.51 -34.06
CA TRP A 11 -34.93 31.18 -33.64
C TRP A 11 -33.41 31.05 -33.78
N LEU A 12 -32.79 31.67 -34.79
CA LEU A 12 -31.34 31.71 -34.97
C LEU A 12 -30.64 32.45 -33.82
N ILE A 13 -31.20 33.59 -33.41
CA ILE A 13 -30.70 34.37 -32.26
C ILE A 13 -30.88 33.56 -30.97
N GLY A 14 -32.04 32.93 -30.76
CA GLY A 14 -32.29 32.05 -29.62
C GLY A 14 -31.31 30.86 -29.56
N TYR A 15 -31.09 30.20 -30.70
CA TYR A 15 -30.18 29.07 -30.83
C TYR A 15 -28.72 29.47 -30.56
N SER A 16 -28.24 30.57 -31.13
CA SER A 16 -26.89 31.08 -30.88
C SER A 16 -26.66 31.49 -29.42
N ALA A 17 -27.68 32.03 -28.74
CA ALA A 17 -27.62 32.35 -27.31
C ALA A 17 -27.55 31.07 -26.44
N VAL A 18 -28.24 30.00 -26.84
CA VAL A 18 -28.13 28.69 -26.17
C VAL A 18 -26.74 28.08 -26.37
N LEU A 19 -26.20 28.10 -27.60
CA LEU A 19 -24.85 27.59 -27.87
C LEU A 19 -23.77 28.34 -27.08
N LYS A 20 -23.84 29.68 -27.00
CA LYS A 20 -22.93 30.46 -26.16
C LYS A 20 -23.00 30.08 -24.68
N ARG A 21 -24.19 29.82 -24.15
CA ARG A 21 -24.36 29.37 -22.76
C ARG A 21 -23.77 27.98 -22.52
N LEU A 22 -23.90 27.07 -23.47
CA LEU A 22 -23.31 25.73 -23.36
C LEU A 22 -21.78 25.79 -23.44
N ASP A 23 -21.22 26.61 -24.33
CA ASP A 23 -19.78 26.83 -24.43
C ASP A 23 -19.21 27.46 -23.14
N GLU A 24 -19.85 28.52 -22.62
CA GLU A 24 -19.43 29.13 -21.36
C GLU A 24 -19.54 28.16 -20.17
N LYS A 25 -20.59 27.34 -20.12
CA LYS A 25 -20.76 26.33 -19.07
C LYS A 25 -19.68 25.25 -19.17
N ALA A 26 -19.41 24.74 -20.37
CA ALA A 26 -18.36 23.75 -20.61
C ALA A 26 -16.97 24.29 -20.24
N LYS A 27 -16.66 25.54 -20.62
CA LYS A 27 -15.41 26.22 -20.29
C LYS A 27 -15.27 26.49 -18.79
N ARG A 28 -16.38 26.83 -18.10
CA ARG A 28 -16.41 27.03 -16.65
C ARG A 28 -16.16 25.71 -15.89
N THR A 29 -16.82 24.63 -16.30
CA THR A 29 -16.60 23.29 -15.73
C THR A 29 -15.17 22.84 -15.94
N SER A 30 -14.65 22.92 -17.17
CA SER A 30 -13.27 22.55 -17.50
C SER A 30 -12.23 23.34 -16.69
N ARG A 31 -12.41 24.67 -16.54
CA ARG A 31 -11.53 25.50 -15.67
C ARG A 31 -11.55 25.04 -14.22
N SER A 32 -12.73 24.71 -13.68
CA SER A 32 -12.86 24.23 -12.31
C SER A 32 -12.18 22.86 -12.10
N ASP A 33 -12.21 21.99 -13.11
CA ASP A 33 -11.57 20.68 -13.04
C ASP A 33 -10.05 20.77 -13.20
N LEU A 34 -9.55 21.68 -14.04
CA LEU A 34 -8.12 21.96 -14.13
C LEU A 34 -7.56 22.49 -12.79
N CYS A 35 -8.29 23.38 -12.11
CA CYS A 35 -7.89 23.84 -10.78
C CYS A 35 -7.82 22.70 -9.76
N LYS A 36 -8.77 21.75 -9.77
CA LYS A 36 -8.74 20.59 -8.86
C LYS A 36 -7.51 19.72 -9.09
N HIS A 37 -7.21 19.38 -10.35
CA HIS A 37 -6.00 18.61 -10.68
C HIS A 37 -4.72 19.36 -10.33
N ALA A 38 -4.68 20.68 -10.55
CA ALA A 38 -3.53 21.50 -10.15
C ALA A 38 -3.34 21.53 -8.63
N ILE A 39 -4.43 21.64 -7.85
CA ILE A 39 -4.38 21.58 -6.39
C ILE A 39 -3.89 20.19 -5.94
N ASP A 40 -4.41 19.11 -6.54
CA ASP A 40 -3.99 17.73 -6.22
C ASP A 40 -2.49 17.51 -6.51
N ALA A 41 -1.99 18.04 -7.62
CA ALA A 41 -0.57 18.03 -7.99
C ALA A 41 0.32 18.84 -7.02
N LEU A 42 -0.11 20.05 -6.66
CA LEU A 42 0.61 20.90 -5.70
C LEU A 42 0.67 20.25 -4.32
N LEU A 43 -0.46 19.69 -3.85
CA LEU A 43 -0.51 18.94 -2.60
C LEU A 43 0.41 17.72 -2.64
N GLY A 44 0.41 16.97 -3.74
CA GLY A 44 1.30 15.82 -3.93
C GLY A 44 2.78 16.21 -3.79
N TRP A 45 3.19 17.30 -4.45
CA TRP A 45 4.55 17.84 -4.34
C TRP A 45 4.92 18.24 -2.91
N ILE A 46 4.01 18.94 -2.21
CA ILE A 46 4.21 19.36 -0.81
C ILE A 46 4.34 18.13 0.10
N VAL A 47 3.50 17.11 -0.08
CA VAL A 47 3.56 15.88 0.73
C VAL A 47 4.89 15.16 0.53
N VAL A 48 5.32 14.94 -0.71
CA VAL A 48 6.60 14.26 -0.98
C VAL A 48 7.78 15.04 -0.45
N SER A 49 7.79 16.37 -0.63
CA SER A 49 8.86 17.21 -0.11
C SER A 49 8.88 17.27 1.42
N ALA A 50 7.73 17.16 2.10
CA ALA A 50 7.65 17.06 3.56
C ALA A 50 8.14 15.69 4.06
N VAL A 51 7.74 14.59 3.41
CA VAL A 51 8.05 13.22 3.83
C VAL A 51 9.50 12.85 3.52
N LEU A 52 9.95 13.05 2.28
CA LEU A 52 11.29 12.67 1.84
C LEU A 52 12.32 13.80 2.05
N GLY A 53 11.86 15.03 2.27
CA GLY A 53 12.74 16.20 2.25
C GLY A 53 13.34 16.43 0.86
N TYR A 54 14.24 17.41 0.78
CA TYR A 54 15.17 17.55 -0.35
C TYR A 54 16.34 16.56 -0.27
N ARG A 55 16.12 15.37 0.30
CA ARG A 55 17.18 14.39 0.52
C ARG A 55 17.63 13.79 -0.82
N SER A 56 18.94 13.65 -0.98
CA SER A 56 19.52 12.97 -2.14
C SER A 56 19.06 11.52 -2.21
N SER A 57 18.97 10.96 -3.41
CA SER A 57 18.65 9.54 -3.62
C SER A 57 19.60 8.62 -2.84
N ALA A 58 20.87 9.02 -2.73
CA ALA A 58 21.88 8.27 -1.96
C ALA A 58 21.60 8.27 -0.45
N ALA A 59 20.97 9.32 0.09
CA ALA A 59 20.59 9.35 1.50
C ALA A 59 19.42 8.39 1.77
N ILE A 60 18.47 8.28 0.83
CA ILE A 60 17.33 7.36 0.93
C ILE A 60 17.80 5.90 0.90
N ASP A 61 18.68 5.53 -0.05
CA ASP A 61 19.27 4.19 -0.12
C ASP A 61 19.98 3.81 1.18
N LYS A 62 20.75 4.73 1.76
CA LYS A 62 21.42 4.50 3.04
C LYS A 62 20.44 4.18 4.17
N GLU A 63 19.34 4.92 4.29
CA GLU A 63 18.31 4.68 5.31
C GLU A 63 17.60 3.34 5.09
N VAL A 64 17.24 3.01 3.85
CA VAL A 64 16.62 1.71 3.50
C VAL A 64 17.54 0.56 3.86
N ARG A 65 18.85 0.67 3.56
CA ARG A 65 19.87 -0.31 3.96
C ARG A 65 19.99 -0.43 5.48
N GLN A 66 19.96 0.70 6.19
CA GLN A 66 20.05 0.70 7.65
C GLN A 66 18.87 -0.02 8.29
N VAL A 67 17.64 0.28 7.84
CA VAL A 67 16.42 -0.39 8.30
C VAL A 67 16.48 -1.88 7.99
N SER A 68 16.91 -2.25 6.78
CA SER A 68 17.10 -3.66 6.40
C SER A 68 18.10 -4.38 7.31
N GLY A 69 19.19 -3.72 7.68
CA GLY A 69 20.16 -4.27 8.63
C GLY A 69 19.59 -4.50 10.03
N GLN A 70 18.81 -3.55 10.54
CA GLN A 70 18.11 -3.71 11.82
C GLN A 70 17.09 -4.86 11.80
N LEU A 71 16.42 -5.03 10.66
CA LEU A 71 15.44 -6.09 10.45
C LEU A 71 16.08 -7.48 10.50
N GLU A 72 17.23 -7.66 9.84
CA GLU A 72 17.98 -8.92 9.89
C GLU A 72 18.47 -9.26 11.30
N LEU A 73 18.87 -8.25 12.09
CA LEU A 73 19.22 -8.44 13.50
C LEU A 73 18.02 -8.88 14.36
N LEU A 74 16.84 -8.29 14.11
CA LEU A 74 15.60 -8.65 14.78
C LEU A 74 15.19 -10.09 14.44
N ILE A 75 15.23 -10.46 13.16
CA ILE A 75 14.96 -11.82 12.67
C ILE A 75 15.87 -12.83 13.35
N SER A 76 17.19 -12.56 13.35
CA SER A 76 18.18 -13.45 13.98
C SER A 76 17.96 -13.61 15.49
N SER A 77 17.48 -12.55 16.15
CA SER A 77 17.19 -12.59 17.60
C SER A 77 15.92 -13.39 17.90
N LEU A 78 14.89 -13.27 17.06
CA LEU A 78 13.67 -14.05 17.12
C LEU A 78 13.92 -15.55 16.91
N GLU A 79 14.71 -15.91 15.90
CA GLU A 79 15.08 -17.31 15.62
C GLU A 79 15.77 -17.94 16.85
N LYS A 80 16.78 -17.26 17.40
CA LYS A 80 17.48 -17.70 18.62
C LYS A 80 16.55 -17.83 19.82
N LEU A 81 15.62 -16.91 19.99
CA LEU A 81 14.66 -16.94 21.10
C LEU A 81 13.71 -18.14 20.99
N ILE A 82 13.24 -18.46 19.78
CA ILE A 82 12.34 -19.59 19.54
C ILE A 82 13.08 -20.92 19.70
N ASP A 83 14.29 -21.04 19.15
CA ASP A 83 15.13 -22.22 19.32
C ASP A 83 15.46 -22.45 20.80
N TRP A 84 15.79 -21.37 21.51
CA TRP A 84 15.96 -21.42 22.96
C TRP A 84 14.69 -21.93 23.60
N LEU A 85 13.52 -21.34 23.33
CA LEU A 85 12.23 -21.73 23.90
C LEU A 85 11.89 -23.23 23.66
N MET A 86 12.22 -23.77 22.48
CA MET A 86 12.03 -25.19 22.15
C MET A 86 12.90 -26.12 23.03
N GLY A 87 14.07 -25.67 23.48
CA GLY A 87 15.02 -26.40 24.31
C GLY A 87 14.67 -26.54 25.80
N ASN A 88 13.44 -26.17 26.21
CA ASN A 88 12.96 -26.11 27.60
C ASN A 88 13.72 -25.15 28.56
N PRO A 89 13.69 -23.83 28.32
CA PRO A 89 14.23 -22.87 29.26
C PRO A 89 13.15 -21.87 29.74
N ALA A 90 13.37 -21.28 30.92
CA ALA A 90 12.41 -20.49 31.72
C ALA A 90 11.49 -21.27 32.68
N GLY A 91 11.63 -22.60 32.83
CA GLY A 91 10.78 -23.35 33.78
C GLY A 91 9.29 -23.35 33.43
N LEU A 92 8.94 -22.94 32.21
CA LEU A 92 7.60 -22.94 31.66
C LEU A 92 7.20 -24.41 31.43
N LYS A 93 6.24 -24.93 32.18
CA LYS A 93 5.76 -26.33 32.06
C LYS A 93 4.89 -26.48 30.81
N LEU A 94 5.49 -26.28 29.62
CA LEU A 94 4.83 -26.52 28.35
C LEU A 94 4.90 -28.01 27.98
N ASN A 95 3.85 -28.46 27.32
CA ASN A 95 3.82 -29.78 26.70
C ASN A 95 4.88 -29.83 25.59
N LYS A 96 5.92 -30.67 25.74
CA LYS A 96 7.04 -30.80 24.78
C LYS A 96 6.59 -30.89 23.30
N PRO A 97 5.61 -31.75 22.93
CA PRO A 97 5.10 -31.80 21.56
C PRO A 97 4.46 -30.49 21.09
N LEU A 98 3.72 -29.78 21.96
CA LEU A 98 3.10 -28.51 21.59
C LEU A 98 4.15 -27.43 21.34
N ASN A 99 5.13 -27.32 22.22
CA ASN A 99 6.22 -26.34 22.10
C ASN A 99 7.03 -26.56 20.82
N HIS A 100 7.33 -27.81 20.50
CA HIS A 100 8.02 -28.16 19.27
C HIS A 100 7.19 -27.79 18.03
N THR A 101 5.89 -28.13 17.99
CA THR A 101 5.05 -27.75 16.84
C THR A 101 4.90 -26.25 16.68
N LEU A 102 4.71 -25.51 17.78
CA LEU A 102 4.57 -24.05 17.77
C LEU A 102 5.88 -23.34 17.38
N GLY A 103 7.02 -23.85 17.84
CA GLY A 103 8.34 -23.34 17.46
C GLY A 103 8.61 -23.51 15.96
N HIS A 104 8.38 -24.71 15.42
CA HIS A 104 8.48 -24.96 13.95
C HIS A 104 7.53 -24.06 13.15
N PHE A 105 6.31 -23.85 13.64
CA PHE A 105 5.34 -22.95 13.01
C PHE A 105 5.86 -21.50 12.92
N PHE A 106 6.39 -20.95 14.02
CA PHE A 106 6.92 -19.58 14.02
C PHE A 106 8.22 -19.44 13.23
N LEU A 107 9.14 -20.40 13.35
CA LEU A 107 10.40 -20.40 12.57
C LEU A 107 10.12 -20.43 11.07
N TYR A 108 9.20 -21.29 10.62
CA TYR A 108 8.79 -21.35 9.23
C TYR A 108 8.19 -20.01 8.76
N HIS A 109 7.41 -19.35 9.62
CA HIS A 109 6.83 -18.05 9.30
C HIS A 109 7.87 -16.93 9.20
N ILE A 110 8.84 -16.90 10.11
CA ILE A 110 9.97 -15.96 10.06
C ILE A 110 10.79 -16.17 8.78
N TYR A 111 11.04 -17.42 8.39
CA TYR A 111 11.73 -17.75 7.15
C TYR A 111 11.00 -17.22 5.90
N LEU A 112 9.68 -17.43 5.84
CA LEU A 112 8.85 -16.89 4.76
C LEU A 112 8.87 -15.36 4.73
N TRP A 113 8.76 -14.73 5.91
CA TRP A 113 8.77 -13.27 6.03
C TRP A 113 10.11 -12.66 5.62
N ARG A 114 11.23 -13.27 6.04
CA ARG A 114 12.58 -12.89 5.61
C ARG A 114 12.74 -12.95 4.09
N THR A 115 12.24 -14.02 3.48
CA THR A 115 12.23 -14.19 2.02
C THR A 115 11.41 -13.10 1.35
N TYR A 116 10.19 -12.85 1.85
CA TYR A 116 9.30 -11.82 1.35
C TYR A 116 9.91 -10.41 1.43
N LEU A 117 10.55 -10.08 2.55
CA LEU A 117 11.27 -8.82 2.73
C LEU A 117 12.46 -8.66 1.80
N THR A 118 13.19 -9.75 1.51
CA THR A 118 14.30 -9.73 0.56
C THR A 118 13.83 -9.32 -0.84
N PHE A 119 12.65 -9.82 -1.26
CA PHE A 119 12.03 -9.39 -2.51
C PHE A 119 11.44 -7.98 -2.45
N LEU A 120 10.88 -7.57 -1.31
CA LEU A 120 10.32 -6.24 -1.12
C LEU A 120 11.39 -5.15 -1.04
N ASN A 121 12.60 -5.44 -0.56
CA ASN A 121 13.63 -4.44 -0.34
C ASN A 121 13.95 -3.59 -1.59
N PRO A 122 14.28 -4.18 -2.77
CA PRO A 122 14.46 -3.40 -3.99
C PRO A 122 13.15 -2.74 -4.47
N ALA A 123 12.00 -3.34 -4.20
CA ALA A 123 10.69 -2.78 -4.55
C ALA A 123 10.33 -1.54 -3.71
N LEU A 124 10.76 -1.49 -2.44
CA LEU A 124 10.60 -0.34 -1.55
C LEU A 124 11.49 0.82 -2.01
N GLU A 125 12.75 0.56 -2.34
CA GLU A 125 13.66 1.57 -2.89
C GLU A 125 13.09 2.15 -4.21
N ALA A 126 12.70 1.27 -5.14
CA ALA A 126 12.05 1.68 -6.38
C ALA A 126 10.74 2.42 -6.13
N GLY A 127 9.92 1.96 -5.18
CA GLY A 127 8.66 2.59 -4.78
C GLY A 127 8.83 4.01 -4.27
N LEU A 128 9.86 4.27 -3.44
CA LEU A 128 10.17 5.61 -2.95
C LEU A 128 10.63 6.55 -4.07
N VAL A 129 11.45 6.05 -5.00
CA VAL A 129 11.86 6.80 -6.19
C VAL A 129 10.67 7.09 -7.10
N LEU A 130 9.81 6.09 -7.34
CA LEU A 130 8.58 6.24 -8.12
C LEU A 130 7.62 7.25 -7.48
N LEU A 131 7.45 7.23 -6.15
CA LEU A 131 6.62 8.18 -5.43
C LEU A 131 7.09 9.63 -5.67
N ARG A 132 8.41 9.84 -5.77
CA ARG A 132 8.99 11.14 -6.11
C ARG A 132 8.63 11.59 -7.53
N TRP A 133 8.68 10.68 -8.51
CA TRP A 133 8.30 10.98 -9.90
C TRP A 133 6.79 11.18 -10.07
N ILE A 134 5.99 10.36 -9.40
CA ILE A 134 4.52 10.36 -9.45
C ILE A 134 3.92 11.56 -8.73
N SER A 135 4.71 12.27 -7.93
CA SER A 135 4.30 13.49 -7.24
C SER A 135 3.71 14.57 -8.14
N LEU A 136 4.12 14.61 -9.42
CA LEU A 136 3.56 15.51 -10.43
C LEU A 136 2.13 15.15 -10.87
N LEU A 137 1.72 13.89 -10.71
CA LEU A 137 0.36 13.41 -11.01
C LEU A 137 -0.62 13.70 -9.87
N GLY A 138 -0.11 14.02 -8.67
CA GLY A 138 -0.88 14.47 -7.51
C GLY A 138 -1.00 13.47 -6.36
N VAL A 139 -1.52 13.97 -5.24
CA VAL A 139 -1.61 13.21 -3.97
C VAL A 139 -2.57 12.03 -4.08
N SER A 140 -3.60 12.12 -4.93
CA SER A 140 -4.55 11.03 -5.14
C SER A 140 -3.85 9.75 -5.65
N MET A 141 -2.88 9.90 -6.57
CA MET A 141 -2.10 8.78 -7.10
C MET A 141 -1.13 8.21 -6.05
N GLN A 142 -0.55 9.06 -5.21
CA GLN A 142 0.31 8.63 -4.10
C GLN A 142 -0.49 7.78 -3.10
N ILE A 143 -1.70 8.22 -2.74
CA ILE A 143 -2.59 7.48 -1.84
C ILE A 143 -2.96 6.13 -2.47
N ALA A 144 -3.29 6.09 -3.76
CA ALA A 144 -3.60 4.85 -4.45
C ALA A 144 -2.45 3.82 -4.34
N LEU A 145 -1.21 4.25 -4.59
CA LEU A 145 -0.03 3.39 -4.42
C LEU A 145 0.12 2.88 -2.99
N VAL A 146 -0.05 3.76 -1.99
CA VAL A 146 0.02 3.37 -0.58
C VAL A 146 -1.06 2.34 -0.25
N VAL A 147 -2.28 2.52 -0.77
CA VAL A 147 -3.38 1.56 -0.59
C VAL A 147 -3.03 0.21 -1.21
N ASP A 148 -2.43 0.17 -2.39
CA ASP A 148 -1.97 -1.07 -3.02
C ASP A 148 -0.92 -1.79 -2.17
N PHE A 149 0.06 -1.06 -1.63
CA PHE A 149 1.06 -1.63 -0.72
C PHE A 149 0.42 -2.18 0.57
N VAL A 150 -0.50 -1.44 1.17
CA VAL A 150 -1.24 -1.88 2.37
C VAL A 150 -2.10 -3.10 2.05
N ALA A 151 -2.70 -3.19 0.87
CA ALA A 151 -3.48 -4.35 0.44
C ALA A 151 -2.62 -5.62 0.33
N VAL A 152 -1.42 -5.52 -0.26
CA VAL A 152 -0.47 -6.64 -0.33
C VAL A 152 -0.01 -7.06 1.08
N PHE A 153 0.26 -6.11 1.97
CA PHE A 153 0.64 -6.42 3.35
C PHE A 153 -0.52 -7.07 4.13
N THR A 154 -1.74 -6.59 3.93
CA THR A 154 -2.94 -7.16 4.54
C THR A 154 -3.19 -8.58 4.03
N LEU A 155 -2.97 -8.82 2.74
CA LEU A 155 -3.02 -10.17 2.16
C LEU A 155 -2.00 -11.10 2.83
N HIS A 156 -0.77 -10.63 3.09
CA HIS A 156 0.24 -11.41 3.81
C HIS A 156 -0.22 -11.80 5.22
N ILE A 157 -0.79 -10.86 5.98
CA ILE A 157 -1.35 -11.12 7.33
C ILE A 157 -2.53 -12.10 7.25
N TYR A 158 -3.39 -11.96 6.25
CA TYR A 158 -4.52 -12.84 6.05
C TYR A 158 -4.07 -14.28 5.74
N CYS A 159 -3.07 -14.43 4.87
CA CYS A 159 -2.44 -15.73 4.58
C CYS A 159 -1.89 -16.37 5.86
N PHE A 160 -1.27 -15.59 6.75
CA PHE A 160 -0.83 -16.07 8.06
C PHE A 160 -2.00 -16.55 8.92
N HIS A 161 -3.08 -15.78 9.00
CA HIS A 161 -4.25 -16.14 9.80
C HIS A 161 -4.86 -17.47 9.35
N VAL A 162 -5.04 -17.66 8.03
CA VAL A 162 -5.56 -18.91 7.47
C VAL A 162 -4.60 -20.08 7.73
N TYR A 163 -3.29 -19.86 7.59
CA TYR A 163 -2.29 -20.89 7.87
C TYR A 163 -2.29 -21.32 9.35
N ALA A 164 -2.39 -20.36 10.28
CA ALA A 164 -2.51 -20.60 11.72
C ALA A 164 -3.78 -21.39 12.07
N ALA A 165 -4.92 -21.03 11.47
CA ALA A 165 -6.17 -21.75 11.66
C ALA A 165 -6.07 -23.21 11.19
N ARG A 166 -5.43 -23.45 10.04
CA ARG A 166 -5.23 -24.81 9.52
C ARG A 166 -4.28 -25.64 10.35
N SER A 167 -3.16 -25.08 10.81
CA SER A 167 -2.23 -25.81 11.69
C SER A 167 -2.89 -26.20 13.02
N ALA A 168 -3.70 -25.30 13.61
CA ALA A 168 -4.48 -25.58 14.81
C ALA A 168 -5.54 -26.68 14.59
N LEU A 169 -6.27 -26.65 13.47
CA LEU A 169 -7.26 -27.68 13.14
C LEU A 169 -6.61 -29.07 12.97
N LEU A 170 -5.47 -29.14 12.29
CA LEU A 170 -4.72 -30.38 12.11
C LEU A 170 -4.21 -30.95 13.44
N LEU A 171 -3.77 -30.09 14.36
CA LEU A 171 -3.39 -30.49 15.71
C LEU A 171 -4.55 -31.13 16.48
N ILE A 172 -5.75 -30.52 16.40
CA ILE A 172 -6.95 -31.06 17.05
C ILE A 172 -7.34 -32.42 16.43
N SER A 173 -7.37 -32.52 15.10
CA SER A 173 -7.68 -33.76 14.37
C SER A 173 -6.73 -34.90 14.73
N ARG A 174 -5.42 -34.64 14.82
CA ARG A 174 -4.42 -35.63 15.26
C ARG A 174 -4.64 -36.06 16.71
N SER A 175 -5.02 -35.15 17.59
CA SER A 175 -5.32 -35.46 19.00
C SER A 175 -6.60 -36.27 19.20
N SER A 176 -7.58 -36.17 18.28
CA SER A 176 -8.80 -36.99 18.31
C SER A 176 -8.60 -38.40 17.75
N LEU A 177 -7.69 -38.59 16.80
CA LEU A 177 -7.34 -39.90 16.23
C LEU A 177 -6.43 -40.74 17.15
N ALA A 178 -5.76 -40.10 18.11
CA ALA A 178 -4.88 -40.76 19.09
C ALA A 178 -5.60 -41.20 20.38
N ARG A 179 -6.92 -41.01 20.46
CA ARG A 179 -7.81 -41.50 21.51
C ARG A 179 -8.65 -42.66 20.99
#